data_AF-A0A958UV49-F1
#
_entry.id   AF-A0A958UV49-F1
#
_cell.length_a   1.000
_cell.length_b   1.000
_cell.length_c   1.000
_cell.angle_alpha   90.00
_cell.angle_beta   90.00
_cell.angle_gamma   90.00
#
_symmetry.space_group_name_H-M   'P 1'
#
loop_
_entity.id
_entity.type
_entity.pdbx_description
1 polymer ?
#
loop_
_entity_poly.entity_id
_entity_poly.type
_entity_poly.pdbx_seq_one_letter_code
_entity_poly.pdbx_strand_id
1 'polypeptide(L)'
;PIKEPFIEVHNDTIINDLRYLSVYVSPQRLVNRYEVFAKEKYHFKSLKVNGTTFNTESLFTNDSYRICNYFVARDKYLEIEFSVPASEEVTLNFFEISYDLLDNDLYDVKPRSKDMIPKPFVVNDAVIIKKSWSSSNDPHENP
;
A
#
# COMPACT_ATOMS: atom_id res chain seq x y z
N PRO A 1 9.01 19.34 3.82
CA PRO A 1 7.88 18.40 4.11
C PRO A 1 8.34 16.98 3.81
N ILE A 2 7.79 15.98 4.49
CA ILE A 2 8.12 14.58 4.19
C ILE A 2 7.63 14.22 2.78
N LYS A 3 8.46 13.51 2.00
CA LYS A 3 8.10 13.09 0.64
C LYS A 3 7.14 11.90 0.73
N GLU A 4 5.98 12.04 0.10
CA GLU A 4 4.98 10.98 0.02
C GLU A 4 5.24 10.01 -1.14
N PRO A 5 4.73 8.77 -1.08
CA PRO A 5 4.79 7.87 -2.22
C PRO A 5 4.08 8.46 -3.44
N PHE A 6 4.63 8.18 -4.63
CA PHE A 6 3.98 8.46 -5.90
C PHE A 6 3.09 7.27 -6.28
N ILE A 7 1.88 7.54 -6.75
CA ILE A 7 0.92 6.52 -7.19
C ILE A 7 0.55 6.80 -8.64
N GLU A 8 0.62 5.78 -9.49
CA GLU A 8 0.32 5.84 -10.91
C GLU A 8 -0.57 4.67 -11.32
N VAL A 9 -1.56 4.92 -12.16
CA VAL A 9 -2.39 3.86 -12.77
C VAL A 9 -1.77 3.51 -14.12
N HIS A 10 -1.33 2.27 -14.29
CA HIS A 10 -0.70 1.79 -15.53
C HIS A 10 -1.71 1.13 -16.46
N ASN A 11 -2.78 0.57 -15.91
CA ASN A 11 -3.88 0.00 -16.67
C ASN A 11 -5.20 0.24 -15.96
N ASP A 12 -6.21 0.61 -16.72
CA ASP A 12 -7.61 0.64 -16.30
C ASP A 12 -8.49 0.33 -17.51
N THR A 13 -9.10 -0.84 -17.51
CA THR A 13 -9.93 -1.30 -18.64
C THR A 13 -11.09 -2.13 -18.15
N ILE A 14 -12.24 -2.00 -18.81
CA ILE A 14 -13.43 -2.82 -18.53
C ILE A 14 -13.66 -3.77 -19.71
N ILE A 15 -13.76 -5.07 -19.40
CA ILE A 15 -14.07 -6.12 -20.37
C ILE A 15 -15.11 -7.04 -19.74
N ASN A 16 -16.26 -7.20 -20.40
CA ASN A 16 -17.36 -8.08 -19.95
C ASN A 16 -17.75 -7.85 -18.48
N ASP A 17 -18.06 -6.59 -18.12
CA ASP A 17 -18.43 -6.16 -16.76
C ASP A 17 -17.38 -6.42 -15.67
N LEU A 18 -16.13 -6.70 -16.06
CA LEU A 18 -14.99 -6.78 -15.16
C LEU A 18 -13.99 -5.67 -15.45
N ARG A 19 -13.67 -4.86 -14.44
CA ARG A 19 -12.63 -3.84 -14.48
C ARG A 19 -11.30 -4.45 -14.08
N TYR A 20 -10.26 -4.20 -14.86
CA TYR A 20 -8.89 -4.64 -14.66
C TYR A 20 -8.01 -3.43 -14.41
N LEU A 21 -7.36 -3.39 -13.24
CA LEU A 21 -6.57 -2.26 -12.77
C LEU A 21 -5.13 -2.71 -12.50
N SER A 22 -4.17 -1.88 -12.87
CA SER A 22 -2.77 -1.99 -12.42
C SER A 22 -2.33 -0.67 -11.82
N VAL A 23 -1.96 -0.70 -10.54
CA VAL A 23 -1.55 0.47 -9.76
C VAL A 23 -0.11 0.30 -9.30
N TYR A 24 0.72 1.28 -9.63
CA TYR A 24 2.11 1.37 -9.24
C TYR A 24 2.28 2.35 -8.10
N VAL A 25 3.01 1.95 -7.07
CA VAL A 25 3.37 2.80 -5.93
C VAL A 25 4.88 2.83 -5.78
N SER A 26 5.45 4.03 -5.90
CA SER A 26 6.88 4.25 -5.88
C SER A 26 7.30 5.11 -4.69
N PRO A 27 8.20 4.63 -3.81
CA PRO A 27 8.70 5.41 -2.69
C PRO A 27 9.47 6.63 -3.19
N GLN A 28 9.31 7.77 -2.52
CA GLN A 28 10.05 9.01 -2.84
C GLN A 28 11.17 9.30 -1.82
N ARG A 29 11.49 8.31 -0.99
CA ARG A 29 12.48 8.31 0.09
C ARG A 29 12.88 6.86 0.40
N LEU A 30 13.85 6.66 1.29
CA LEU A 30 14.17 5.31 1.76
C LEU A 30 13.00 4.74 2.59
N VAL A 31 12.55 3.55 2.22
CA VAL A 31 11.41 2.86 2.82
C VAL A 31 11.80 1.40 3.04
N ASN A 32 11.35 0.84 4.16
CA ASN A 32 11.65 -0.54 4.52
C ASN A 32 10.48 -1.48 4.19
N ARG A 33 9.25 -0.98 4.25
CA ARG A 33 8.05 -1.82 4.19
C ARG A 33 6.83 -1.07 3.69
N TYR A 34 5.99 -1.76 2.92
CA TYR A 34 4.63 -1.36 2.63
C TYR A 34 3.64 -2.30 3.32
N GLU A 35 2.61 -1.74 3.92
CA GLU A 35 1.40 -2.48 4.25
C GLU A 35 0.25 -1.95 3.42
N VAL A 36 -0.48 -2.86 2.77
CA VAL A 36 -1.58 -2.51 1.88
C VAL A 36 -2.88 -3.01 2.48
N PHE A 37 -3.87 -2.13 2.55
CA PHE A 37 -5.20 -2.46 3.03
C PHE A 37 -6.25 -2.02 2.01
N ALA A 38 -7.24 -2.87 1.77
CA ALA A 38 -8.50 -2.42 1.22
C ALA A 38 -9.22 -1.56 2.27
N LYS A 39 -10.01 -0.57 1.82
CA LYS A 39 -10.85 0.23 2.73
C LYS A 39 -11.97 -0.60 3.34
N GLU A 40 -12.49 -1.56 2.58
CA GLU A 40 -13.55 -2.49 2.97
C GLU A 40 -13.39 -3.82 2.21
N LYS A 41 -14.37 -4.72 2.34
CA LYS A 41 -14.36 -6.00 1.64
C LYS A 41 -14.78 -5.80 0.19
N TYR A 42 -13.85 -6.04 -0.75
CA TYR A 42 -14.11 -6.00 -2.19
C TYR A 42 -14.19 -7.40 -2.82
N HIS A 43 -14.82 -7.49 -3.99
CA HIS A 43 -14.99 -8.74 -4.74
C HIS A 43 -13.87 -8.95 -5.78
N PHE A 44 -12.63 -9.00 -5.32
CA PHE A 44 -11.47 -9.29 -6.18
C PHE A 44 -11.64 -10.64 -6.90
N LYS A 45 -11.71 -10.59 -8.23
CA LYS A 45 -11.69 -11.77 -9.11
C LYS A 45 -10.26 -12.23 -9.41
N SER A 46 -9.32 -11.29 -9.40
CA SER A 46 -7.89 -11.55 -9.43
C SER A 46 -7.17 -10.54 -8.56
N LEU A 47 -6.04 -10.94 -8.01
CA LEU A 47 -5.16 -10.06 -7.25
C LEU A 47 -3.72 -10.58 -7.37
N LYS A 48 -2.83 -9.70 -7.80
CA LYS A 48 -1.40 -9.93 -7.90
C LYS A 48 -0.67 -8.74 -7.31
N VAL A 49 0.36 -9.02 -6.50
CA VAL A 49 1.25 -7.99 -5.96
C VAL A 49 2.67 -8.35 -6.34
N ASN A 50 3.35 -7.46 -7.07
CA ASN A 50 4.72 -7.66 -7.56
C ASN A 50 4.93 -9.05 -8.21
N GLY A 51 4.02 -9.44 -9.11
CA GLY A 51 4.07 -10.74 -9.79
C GLY A 51 3.57 -11.94 -8.98
N THR A 52 3.29 -11.80 -7.69
CA THR A 52 2.79 -12.90 -6.84
C THR A 52 1.26 -12.88 -6.79
N THR A 53 0.62 -13.97 -7.22
CA THR A 53 -0.85 -14.12 -7.22
C THR A 53 -1.35 -14.48 -5.82
N PHE A 54 -2.43 -13.83 -5.40
CA PHE A 54 -3.10 -14.06 -4.11
C PHE A 54 -4.38 -14.86 -4.31
N ASN A 55 -4.72 -15.74 -3.35
CA ASN A 55 -6.02 -16.39 -3.30
C ASN A 55 -7.06 -15.40 -2.75
N THR A 56 -7.91 -14.86 -3.63
CA THR A 56 -8.91 -13.85 -3.29
C THR A 56 -10.02 -14.38 -2.38
N GLU A 57 -10.33 -15.68 -2.42
CA GLU A 57 -11.36 -16.29 -1.57
C GLU A 57 -11.00 -16.23 -0.08
N SER A 58 -9.69 -16.29 0.21
CA SER A 58 -9.15 -16.26 1.57
C SER A 58 -8.75 -14.88 2.08
N LEU A 59 -8.83 -13.84 1.24
CA LEU A 59 -8.21 -12.54 1.52
C LEU A 59 -8.81 -11.82 2.73
N PHE A 60 -10.11 -12.00 2.97
CA PHE A 60 -10.89 -11.26 3.98
C PHE A 60 -11.58 -12.17 5.00
N THR A 61 -11.03 -13.35 5.31
CA THR A 61 -11.68 -14.33 6.20
C THR A 61 -11.56 -13.99 7.69
N ASN A 62 -10.63 -13.11 8.09
CA ASN A 62 -10.31 -12.85 9.50
C ASN A 62 -10.63 -11.40 9.92
N ASP A 63 -11.66 -10.78 9.33
CA ASP A 63 -12.02 -9.34 9.51
C ASP A 63 -10.87 -8.34 9.28
N SER A 64 -9.80 -8.80 8.63
CA SER A 64 -8.68 -7.96 8.25
C SER A 64 -8.84 -7.56 6.80
N TYR A 65 -8.90 -6.27 6.52
CA TYR A 65 -8.83 -5.76 5.14
C TYR A 65 -7.40 -5.68 4.61
N ARG A 66 -6.44 -6.33 5.27
CA ARG A 66 -5.04 -6.34 4.86
C ARG A 66 -4.87 -7.22 3.63
N ILE A 67 -4.35 -6.62 2.56
CA ILE A 67 -4.00 -7.32 1.33
C ILE A 67 -2.62 -7.97 1.48
N CYS A 68 -1.60 -7.20 1.84
CA CYS A 68 -0.25 -7.73 1.96
C CYS A 68 0.64 -6.89 2.88
N ASN A 69 1.76 -7.51 3.27
CA ASN A 69 2.90 -6.85 3.89
C ASN A 69 4.12 -7.12 2.99
N TYR A 70 4.68 -6.08 2.40
CA TYR A 70 5.76 -6.16 1.44
C TYR A 70 7.01 -5.50 2.01
N PHE A 71 8.08 -6.28 2.18
CA PHE A 71 9.40 -5.75 2.54
C PHE A 71 10.10 -5.24 1.28
N VAL A 72 10.42 -3.95 1.28
CA VAL A 72 11.05 -3.29 0.15
C VAL A 72 12.50 -3.75 0.04
N ALA A 73 12.90 -4.20 -1.14
CA ALA A 73 14.27 -4.58 -1.44
C ALA A 73 14.84 -3.65 -2.52
N ARG A 74 15.91 -2.88 -2.21
CA ARG A 74 16.42 -1.77 -3.05
C ARG A 74 15.28 -0.84 -3.54
N ASP A 75 15.52 0.00 -4.55
CA ASP A 75 14.57 1.01 -5.06
C ASP A 75 13.40 0.40 -5.87
N LYS A 76 12.79 -0.68 -5.36
CA LYS A 76 11.68 -1.38 -6.00
C LYS A 76 10.34 -0.75 -5.63
N TYR A 77 9.51 -0.60 -6.66
CA TYR A 77 8.12 -0.20 -6.55
C TYR A 77 7.24 -1.37 -6.12
N LEU A 78 6.00 -1.03 -5.75
CA LEU A 78 4.92 -1.96 -5.53
C LEU A 78 3.95 -1.87 -6.71
N GLU A 79 3.80 -2.94 -7.47
CA GLU A 79 2.77 -3.10 -8.49
C GLU A 79 1.64 -3.95 -7.90
N ILE A 80 0.41 -3.45 -7.99
CA ILE A 80 -0.80 -4.17 -7.63
C ILE A 80 -1.69 -4.26 -8.87
N GLU A 81 -1.84 -5.48 -9.37
CA GLU A 81 -2.75 -5.81 -10.45
C GLU A 81 -3.96 -6.53 -9.86
N PHE A 82 -5.17 -6.12 -10.24
CA PHE A 82 -6.38 -6.78 -9.78
C PHE A 82 -7.54 -6.60 -10.74
N SER A 83 -8.57 -7.40 -10.53
CA SER A 83 -9.83 -7.23 -11.25
C SER A 83 -11.03 -7.34 -10.32
N VAL A 84 -12.04 -6.52 -10.56
CA VAL A 84 -13.29 -6.42 -9.77
C VAL A 84 -14.49 -6.21 -10.70
N PRO A 85 -15.73 -6.50 -10.25
CA PRO A 85 -16.93 -6.06 -10.98
C PRO A 85 -16.85 -4.58 -11.35
N ALA A 86 -17.23 -4.21 -12.57
CA ALA A 86 -17.07 -2.85 -13.08
C ALA A 86 -17.80 -1.78 -12.25
N SER A 87 -18.87 -2.17 -11.55
CA SER A 87 -19.63 -1.30 -10.64
C SER A 87 -18.98 -1.11 -9.26
N GLU A 88 -17.90 -1.83 -8.95
CA GLU A 88 -17.27 -1.80 -7.63
C GLU A 88 -16.09 -0.82 -7.62
N GLU A 89 -16.23 0.27 -6.87
CA GLU A 89 -15.17 1.24 -6.65
C GLU A 89 -14.23 0.80 -5.53
N VAL A 90 -12.98 0.52 -5.90
CA VAL A 90 -11.94 0.10 -4.96
C VAL A 90 -11.20 1.32 -4.41
N THR A 91 -11.05 1.38 -3.08
CA THR A 91 -10.10 2.25 -2.40
C THR A 91 -9.04 1.43 -1.68
N LEU A 92 -7.76 1.71 -1.98
CA LEU A 92 -6.61 1.10 -1.33
C LEU A 92 -5.90 2.11 -0.43
N ASN A 93 -5.45 1.64 0.73
CA ASN A 93 -4.60 2.39 1.65
C ASN A 93 -3.21 1.78 1.67
N PHE A 94 -2.22 2.59 1.32
CA PHE A 94 -0.80 2.25 1.36
C PHE A 94 -0.17 2.89 2.59
N PHE A 95 0.37 2.05 3.46
CA PHE A 95 1.17 2.49 4.61
C PHE A 95 2.64 2.25 4.27
N GLU A 96 3.34 3.34 4.00
CA GLU A 96 4.77 3.37 3.74
C GLU A 96 5.54 3.54 5.05
N ILE A 97 6.39 2.58 5.40
CA ILE A 97 7.03 2.50 6.72
C ILE A 97 8.56 2.51 6.56
N SER A 98 9.22 3.41 7.28
CA SER A 98 10.68 3.49 7.40
C SER A 98 11.09 3.46 8.87
N TYR A 99 12.29 2.97 9.17
CA TYR A 99 12.83 2.82 10.54
C TYR A 99 13.88 3.88 10.90
N ASP A 100 13.74 5.08 10.34
CA ASP A 100 14.68 6.20 10.46
C ASP A 100 14.19 7.28 11.45
N LEU A 101 13.15 7.05 12.26
CA LEU A 101 12.52 8.10 13.08
C LEU A 101 13.52 8.89 13.95
N LEU A 102 14.51 8.21 14.53
CA LEU A 102 15.49 8.82 15.43
C LEU A 102 16.62 9.57 14.69
N ASP A 103 16.81 9.28 13.40
CA ASP A 103 17.86 9.85 12.55
C ASP A 103 17.27 10.75 11.45
N ASN A 104 15.96 11.05 11.50
CA ASN A 104 15.27 11.80 10.47
C ASN A 104 15.27 13.30 10.77
N ASP A 105 15.92 14.08 9.91
CA ASP A 105 16.08 15.54 10.06
C ASP A 105 14.76 16.34 10.15
N LEU A 106 13.62 15.75 9.77
CA LEU A 106 12.31 16.39 9.88
C LEU A 106 11.70 16.31 11.29
N TYR A 107 12.24 15.47 12.16
CA TYR A 107 11.68 15.19 13.48
C TYR A 107 12.75 15.29 14.56
N ASP A 108 12.47 16.08 15.61
CA ASP A 108 13.31 16.14 16.80
C ASP A 108 12.74 15.21 17.88
N VAL A 109 13.01 13.91 17.74
CA VAL A 109 12.57 12.87 18.69
C VAL A 109 13.74 12.43 19.54
N LYS A 110 13.63 12.60 20.87
CA LYS A 110 14.67 12.15 21.79
C LYS A 110 14.82 10.62 21.72
N PRO A 111 16.06 10.10 21.56
CA PRO A 111 16.31 8.67 21.62
C PRO A 111 15.87 8.05 22.95
N ARG A 112 15.53 6.76 22.88
CA ARG A 112 15.21 5.95 24.06
C ARG A 112 16.41 5.89 25.01
N SER A 113 16.16 5.83 26.33
CA SER A 113 17.22 5.62 27.31
C SER A 113 17.86 4.23 27.11
N LYS A 114 19.13 4.09 27.50
CA LYS A 114 19.91 2.85 27.31
C LYS A 114 19.30 1.63 28.00
N ASP A 115 18.50 1.86 29.05
CA ASP A 115 17.86 0.80 29.83
C ASP A 115 16.50 0.35 29.25
N MET A 116 16.01 1.00 28.18
CA MET A 116 14.73 0.65 27.55
C MET A 116 14.92 -0.33 26.39
N ILE A 117 14.30 -1.52 26.52
CA ILE A 117 14.24 -2.51 25.44
C ILE A 117 12.99 -2.25 24.58
N PRO A 118 13.10 -2.22 23.23
CA PRO A 118 11.94 -2.08 22.37
C PRO A 118 11.02 -3.31 22.48
N LYS A 119 9.71 -3.07 22.42
CA LYS A 119 8.74 -4.16 22.48
C LYS A 119 8.87 -5.05 21.23
N PRO A 120 9.11 -6.36 21.37
CA PRO A 120 9.25 -7.24 20.22
C PRO A 120 7.92 -7.34 19.45
N PHE A 121 8.02 -7.55 18.14
CA PHE A 121 6.88 -7.73 17.21
C PHE A 121 5.96 -6.52 17.03
N VAL A 122 6.32 -5.35 17.55
CA VAL A 122 5.63 -4.08 17.32
C VAL A 122 6.49 -3.19 16.43
N VAL A 123 5.84 -2.41 15.56
CA VAL A 123 6.50 -1.37 14.77
C VAL A 123 6.92 -0.26 15.73
N ASN A 124 8.22 -0.12 15.93
CA ASN A 124 8.80 0.87 16.85
C ASN A 124 9.73 1.79 16.07
N ASP A 125 9.95 3.00 16.58
CA ASP A 125 10.91 3.97 16.04
C ASP A 125 10.79 4.17 14.52
N ALA A 126 9.54 4.27 14.04
CA ALA A 126 9.23 4.29 12.61
C ALA A 126 8.50 5.56 12.19
N VAL A 127 8.75 6.00 10.96
CA VAL A 127 7.95 7.01 10.28
C VAL A 127 6.99 6.30 9.33
N ILE A 128 5.69 6.56 9.50
CA ILE A 128 4.62 5.93 8.71
C ILE A 128 3.88 7.02 7.93
N ILE A 129 3.81 6.85 6.61
CA ILE A 129 2.96 7.67 5.73
C ILE A 129 1.80 6.83 5.25
N LYS A 130 0.57 7.32 5.44
CA LYS A 130 -0.63 6.74 4.84
C LYS A 130 -0.97 7.52 3.57
N LYS A 131 -1.08 6.81 2.44
CA LYS A 131 -1.62 7.36 1.19
C LYS A 131 -2.79 6.50 0.72
N SER A 132 -3.88 7.14 0.34
CA SER A 132 -5.06 6.45 -0.17
C SER A 132 -5.20 6.72 -1.67
N TRP A 133 -5.57 5.70 -2.42
CA TRP A 133 -5.92 5.80 -3.83
C TRP A 133 -7.33 5.20 -4.03
N SER A 134 -8.15 5.88 -4.82
CA SER A 134 -9.48 5.40 -5.20
C SER A 134 -9.55 5.25 -6.71
N SER A 135 -10.11 4.13 -7.15
CA SER A 135 -10.40 3.86 -8.56
C SER A 135 -11.45 4.81 -9.17
N SER A 136 -12.17 5.61 -8.37
CA SER A 136 -13.05 6.67 -8.87
C SER A 136 -12.36 8.01 -9.14
N ASN A 137 -11.10 8.18 -8.73
CA ASN A 137 -10.38 9.46 -8.86
C ASN A 137 -9.48 9.54 -10.11
N ASP A 138 -9.72 8.71 -11.14
CA ASP A 138 -8.86 8.70 -12.32
C ASP A 138 -9.22 9.86 -13.28
N PRO A 139 -8.28 10.79 -13.58
CA PRO A 139 -8.49 11.92 -14.49
C PRO A 139 -8.68 11.55 -15.97
N HIS A 140 -8.70 10.26 -16.33
CA HIS A 140 -8.96 9.83 -17.71
C HIS A 140 -10.45 9.88 -18.15
N GLU A 141 -11.37 10.30 -17.27
CA GLU A 141 -12.64 10.89 -17.69
C GLU A 141 -12.46 12.40 -17.93
N ASN A 142 -11.97 12.76 -19.12
CA ASN A 142 -12.23 14.10 -19.65
C ASN A 142 -12.63 13.93 -21.13
N PRO A 143 -13.88 14.25 -21.51
CA PRO A 143 -14.35 14.16 -22.90
C PRO A 143 -13.67 15.18 -23.82
#